data_AF-A0A7S1HK79-F1
#
_entry.id   AF-A0A7S1HK79-F1
#
_cell.length_a   1.000
_cell.length_b   1.000
_cell.length_c   1.000
_cell.angle_alpha   90.00
_cell.angle_beta   90.00
_cell.angle_gamma   90.00
#
_symmetry.space_group_name_H-M   'P 1'
#
loop_
_entity.id
_entity.type
_entity.pdbx_description
1 polymer ?
#
loop_
_entity_poly.entity_id
_entity_poly.type
_entity_poly.pdbx_seq_one_letter_code
_entity_poly.pdbx_strand_id
1 'polypeptide(L)'
;VAASRNHSSLQASIRECDDVLKTCDSLLHTFTRDLGAITRDIQGLNQRATSLQTLTSNRQRAETGLADFIQRASVPSTLIRGITTAPTDPSYSAFLEDLGGRVDAVARTGEAGKISEALDRLVKVA
;
A
#
# COMPACT_ATOMS: atom_id res chain seq x y z
N VAL A 1 -16.64 -40.50 65.99
CA VAL A 1 -17.65 -39.81 65.14
C VAL A 1 -17.19 -38.41 64.69
N ALA A 2 -16.61 -37.56 65.56
CA ALA A 2 -16.16 -36.22 65.18
C ALA A 2 -15.05 -36.15 64.10
N ALA A 3 -14.04 -37.03 64.18
CA ALA A 3 -12.94 -37.06 63.20
C ALA A 3 -13.41 -37.36 61.75
N SER A 4 -14.44 -38.19 61.60
CA SER A 4 -15.00 -38.55 60.30
C SER A 4 -15.81 -37.39 59.68
N ARG A 5 -16.47 -36.58 60.51
CA ARG A 5 -17.16 -35.35 60.06
C ARG A 5 -16.17 -34.30 59.53
N ASN A 6 -15.08 -34.05 60.25
CA ASN A 6 -14.07 -33.07 59.82
C ASN A 6 -13.36 -33.51 58.53
N HIS A 7 -13.12 -34.82 58.36
CA HIS A 7 -12.58 -35.35 57.12
C HIS A 7 -13.52 -35.11 55.93
N SER A 8 -14.84 -35.31 56.13
CA SER A 8 -15.83 -35.10 55.07
C SER A 8 -16.00 -33.62 54.66
N SER A 9 -15.91 -32.68 55.60
CA SER A 9 -16.00 -31.24 55.26
C SER A 9 -14.77 -30.75 54.50
N LEU A 10 -13.58 -31.24 54.87
CA LEU A 10 -12.35 -30.91 54.15
C LEU A 10 -12.40 -31.46 52.72
N GLN A 11 -12.84 -32.71 52.54
CA GLN A 11 -13.03 -33.29 51.21
C GLN A 11 -14.04 -32.50 50.37
N ALA A 12 -15.10 -31.96 50.97
CA ALA A 12 -16.06 -31.10 50.27
C ALA A 12 -15.41 -29.79 49.79
N SER A 13 -14.66 -29.11 50.67
CA SER A 13 -13.94 -27.87 50.31
C SER A 13 -12.86 -28.09 49.26
N ILE A 14 -12.15 -29.22 49.29
CA ILE A 14 -11.17 -29.59 48.26
C ILE A 14 -11.87 -29.78 46.90
N ARG A 15 -13.03 -30.45 46.85
CA ARG A 15 -13.79 -30.61 45.61
C ARG A 15 -14.29 -29.27 45.06
N GLU A 16 -14.74 -28.39 45.94
CA GLU A 16 -15.17 -27.03 45.55
C GLU A 16 -14.01 -26.23 44.96
N CYS A 17 -12.82 -26.28 45.58
CA CYS A 17 -11.60 -25.69 45.03
C CYS A 17 -11.23 -26.30 43.67
N ASP A 18 -11.32 -27.62 43.51
CA ASP A 18 -11.05 -28.28 42.22
C ASP A 18 -12.02 -27.82 41.12
N ASP A 19 -13.30 -27.61 41.45
CA ASP A 19 -14.29 -27.15 40.47
C ASP A 19 -14.07 -25.68 40.09
N VAL A 20 -13.62 -24.84 41.03
CA VAL A 20 -13.16 -23.48 40.72
C VAL A 20 -11.93 -23.52 39.82
N LEU A 21 -10.94 -24.37 40.10
CA LEU A 21 -9.74 -24.51 39.27
C LEU A 21 -10.07 -24.98 37.85
N LYS A 22 -10.96 -25.96 37.68
CA LYS A 22 -11.43 -26.39 36.35
C LYS A 22 -12.13 -25.27 35.60
N THR A 23 -12.92 -24.45 36.30
CA THR A 23 -13.60 -23.30 35.70
C THR A 23 -12.61 -22.26 35.23
N CYS A 24 -11.62 -21.93 36.07
CA CYS A 24 -10.52 -21.04 35.69
C CYS A 24 -9.75 -21.56 34.48
N ASP A 25 -9.43 -22.86 34.43
CA ASP A 25 -8.74 -23.48 33.30
C ASP A 25 -9.54 -23.38 32.01
N SER A 26 -10.85 -23.71 32.07
CA SER A 26 -11.76 -23.57 30.92
C SER A 26 -11.85 -22.12 30.42
N LEU A 27 -11.88 -21.14 31.33
CA LEU A 27 -11.90 -19.73 30.97
C LEU A 27 -10.58 -19.31 30.30
N LEU A 28 -9.43 -19.67 30.87
CA LEU A 28 -8.12 -19.37 30.29
C LEU A 28 -7.93 -20.02 28.91
N HIS A 29 -8.41 -21.25 28.74
CA HIS A 29 -8.39 -21.93 27.46
C HIS A 29 -9.23 -21.19 26.40
N THR A 30 -10.42 -20.73 26.80
CA THR A 30 -11.31 -19.94 25.94
C THR A 30 -10.68 -18.59 25.59
N PHE A 31 -10.15 -17.86 26.57
CA PHE A 31 -9.45 -16.60 26.34
C PHE A 31 -8.27 -16.76 25.39
N THR A 32 -7.46 -17.80 25.57
CA THR A 32 -6.30 -18.07 24.70
C THR A 32 -6.75 -18.36 23.27
N ARG A 33 -7.82 -19.15 23.10
CA ARG A 33 -8.39 -19.43 21.79
C ARG A 33 -8.88 -18.16 21.10
N ASP A 34 -9.60 -17.32 21.83
CA ASP A 34 -10.22 -16.11 21.29
C ASP A 34 -9.16 -15.05 20.97
N LEU A 35 -8.13 -14.88 21.82
CA LEU A 35 -6.94 -14.08 21.51
C LEU A 35 -6.21 -14.60 20.26
N GLY A 36 -6.11 -15.92 20.12
CA GLY A 36 -5.55 -16.54 18.92
C GLY A 36 -6.35 -16.23 17.65
N ALA A 37 -7.69 -16.19 17.75
CA ALA A 37 -8.56 -15.80 16.64
C ALA A 37 -8.37 -14.33 16.27
N ILE A 38 -8.45 -13.42 17.24
CA ILE A 38 -8.25 -11.98 17.03
C ILE A 38 -6.85 -11.70 16.44
N THR A 39 -5.82 -12.41 16.92
CA THR A 39 -4.46 -12.25 16.39
C THR A 39 -4.39 -12.64 14.92
N ARG A 40 -5.06 -13.72 14.50
CA ARG A 40 -5.13 -14.11 13.08
C ARG A 40 -5.86 -13.07 12.25
N ASP A 41 -6.94 -12.50 12.77
CA ASP A 41 -7.69 -11.46 12.06
C ASP A 41 -6.86 -10.19 11.87
N ILE A 42 -6.11 -9.77 12.90
CA ILE A 42 -5.16 -8.65 12.82
C ILE A 42 -4.07 -8.93 11.79
N GLN A 43 -3.52 -10.16 11.76
CA GLN A 43 -2.53 -10.56 10.76
C GLN A 43 -3.11 -10.50 9.34
N GLY A 44 -4.34 -10.97 9.15
CA GLY A 44 -5.05 -10.89 7.87
C GLY A 44 -5.29 -9.45 7.42
N LEU A 45 -5.67 -8.56 8.34
CA LEU A 45 -5.84 -7.14 8.04
C LEU A 45 -4.52 -6.47 7.64
N ASN A 46 -3.44 -6.76 8.37
CA ASN A 46 -2.11 -6.23 8.04
C ASN A 46 -1.63 -6.71 6.67
N GLN A 47 -1.84 -7.98 6.32
CA GLN A 47 -1.50 -8.50 4.99
C GLN A 47 -2.26 -7.75 3.88
N ARG A 48 -3.56 -7.50 4.08
CA ARG A 48 -4.36 -6.70 3.14
C ARG A 48 -3.85 -5.26 3.03
N ALA A 49 -3.52 -4.63 4.15
CA ALA A 49 -2.98 -3.28 4.18
C ALA A 49 -1.65 -3.18 3.41
N THR A 50 -0.73 -4.12 3.61
CA THR A 50 0.55 -4.17 2.87
C THR A 50 0.34 -4.37 1.37
N SER A 51 -0.63 -5.21 0.96
CA SER A 51 -0.98 -5.40 -0.44
C SER A 51 -1.49 -4.09 -1.08
N LEU A 52 -2.43 -3.40 -0.42
CA LEU A 52 -2.95 -2.11 -0.89
C LEU A 52 -1.87 -1.02 -0.95
N GLN A 53 -0.96 -1.00 0.03
CA GLN A 53 0.19 -0.08 0.04
C GLN A 53 1.09 -0.31 -1.18
N THR A 54 1.33 -1.56 -1.55
CA THR A 54 2.12 -1.92 -2.73
C THR A 54 1.45 -1.42 -4.02
N LEU A 55 0.14 -1.63 -4.15
CA LEU A 55 -0.63 -1.15 -5.30
C LEU A 55 -0.57 0.38 -5.42
N THR A 56 -0.78 1.09 -4.31
CA THR A 56 -0.73 2.56 -4.28
C THR A 56 0.67 3.06 -4.63
N SER A 57 1.72 2.44 -4.09
CA SER A 57 3.11 2.81 -4.40
C SER A 57 3.45 2.59 -5.87
N ASN A 58 3.03 1.47 -6.46
CA ASN A 58 3.22 1.19 -7.88
C ASN A 58 2.51 2.23 -8.74
N ARG A 59 1.26 2.56 -8.41
CA ARG A 59 0.48 3.61 -9.08
C ARG A 59 1.19 4.95 -9.01
N GLN A 60 1.63 5.38 -7.82
CA GLN A 60 2.30 6.66 -7.63
C GLN A 60 3.58 6.77 -8.45
N ARG A 61 4.41 5.71 -8.47
CA ARG A 61 5.63 5.66 -9.29
C ARG A 61 5.33 5.82 -10.78
N ALA A 62 4.28 5.17 -11.25
CA ALA A 62 3.88 5.26 -12.65
C ALA A 62 3.30 6.65 -12.97
N GLU A 63 2.47 7.22 -12.09
CA GLU A 63 1.94 8.58 -12.24
C GLU A 63 3.06 9.63 -12.32
N THR A 64 4.08 9.56 -11.46
CA THR A 64 5.24 10.45 -11.55
C THR A 64 5.96 10.31 -12.89
N GLY A 65 6.24 9.07 -13.32
CA GLY A 65 6.90 8.82 -14.61
C GLY A 65 6.09 9.33 -15.81
N LEU A 66 4.76 9.13 -15.78
CA LEU A 66 3.86 9.63 -16.82
C LEU A 66 3.79 11.16 -16.81
N ALA A 67 3.72 11.80 -15.64
CA ALA A 67 3.66 13.26 -15.52
C ALA A 67 4.92 13.92 -16.10
N ASP A 68 6.10 13.39 -15.78
CA ASP A 68 7.38 13.85 -16.31
C ASP A 68 7.44 13.71 -17.84
N PHE A 69 6.95 12.58 -18.38
CA PHE A 69 6.86 12.37 -19.81
C PHE A 69 5.89 13.36 -20.48
N ILE A 70 4.69 13.52 -19.93
CA ILE A 70 3.67 14.44 -20.45
C ILE A 70 4.21 15.86 -20.46
N GLN A 71 4.91 16.33 -19.43
CA GLN A 71 5.50 17.67 -19.44
C GLN A 71 6.52 17.85 -20.57
N ARG A 72 7.37 16.85 -20.81
CA ARG A 72 8.40 16.89 -21.86
C ARG A 72 7.77 16.88 -23.26
N ALA A 73 6.77 16.04 -23.46
CA ALA A 73 6.08 15.87 -24.74
C ALA A 73 5.05 16.98 -25.04
N SER A 74 4.47 17.61 -24.02
CA SER A 74 3.41 18.62 -24.17
C SER A 74 3.95 19.94 -24.67
N VAL A 75 3.72 20.27 -25.94
CA VAL A 75 4.12 21.55 -26.53
C VAL A 75 3.05 22.63 -26.28
N PRO A 76 3.38 23.76 -25.63
CA PRO A 76 2.43 24.85 -25.39
C PRO A 76 1.95 25.52 -26.68
N SER A 77 0.67 25.90 -26.75
CA SER A 77 0.09 26.61 -27.90
C SER A 77 0.75 27.97 -28.18
N THR A 78 1.31 28.61 -27.15
CA THR A 78 2.12 29.83 -27.27
C THR A 78 3.39 29.59 -28.07
N LEU A 79 4.06 28.46 -27.85
CA LEU A 79 5.26 28.07 -28.57
C LEU A 79 4.94 27.71 -30.03
N ILE A 80 3.83 26.98 -30.25
CA ILE A 80 3.33 26.70 -31.61
C ILE A 80 3.05 28.02 -32.37
N ARG A 81 2.32 28.95 -31.75
CA ARG A 81 1.98 30.23 -32.37
C ARG A 81 3.20 31.13 -32.60
N GLY A 82 4.14 31.11 -31.65
CA GLY A 82 5.42 31.82 -31.73
C GLY A 82 6.28 31.35 -32.91
N ILE A 83 6.23 30.06 -33.25
CA ILE A 83 6.98 29.50 -34.38
C ILE A 83 6.21 29.63 -35.71
N THR A 84 4.89 29.42 -35.70
CA THR A 84 4.11 29.29 -36.96
C THR A 84 3.62 30.63 -37.50
N THR A 85 3.45 31.64 -36.64
CA THR A 85 2.69 32.86 -36.98
C THR A 85 3.37 34.16 -36.55
N ALA A 86 4.42 34.12 -35.74
CA ALA A 86 5.11 35.33 -35.31
C ALA A 86 6.20 35.74 -36.33
N PRO A 87 6.53 37.05 -36.43
CA PRO A 87 7.67 37.53 -37.23
C PRO A 87 8.99 36.93 -36.74
N THR A 88 9.94 36.75 -37.65
CA THR A 88 11.29 36.24 -37.35
C THR A 88 12.10 37.30 -36.59
N ASP A 89 11.88 37.39 -35.29
CA ASP A 89 12.57 38.30 -34.38
C ASP A 89 13.55 37.51 -33.46
N PRO A 90 14.27 38.15 -32.52
CA PRO A 90 15.13 37.46 -31.56
C PRO A 90 14.38 36.53 -30.58
N SER A 91 13.07 36.72 -30.40
CA SER A 91 12.18 35.84 -29.63
C SER A 91 11.95 34.51 -30.36
N TYR A 92 11.95 34.52 -31.69
CA TYR A 92 11.78 33.32 -32.52
C TYR A 92 12.90 32.29 -32.29
N SER A 93 14.15 32.73 -32.16
CA SER A 93 15.28 31.84 -31.82
C SER A 93 15.10 31.21 -30.43
N ALA A 94 14.58 31.96 -29.45
CA ALA A 94 14.31 31.41 -28.12
C ALA A 94 13.20 30.34 -28.15
N PHE A 95 12.16 30.50 -28.98
CA PHE A 95 11.14 29.48 -29.17
C PHE A 95 11.67 28.22 -29.87
N LEU A 96 12.59 28.37 -30.83
CA LEU A 96 13.25 27.23 -31.47
C LEU A 96 14.21 26.49 -30.54
N GLU A 97 14.93 27.20 -29.67
CA GLU A 97 15.77 26.59 -28.64
C GLU A 97 14.94 25.81 -27.61
N ASP A 98 13.82 26.35 -27.15
CA ASP A 98 12.91 25.62 -26.24
C ASP A 98 12.31 24.38 -26.92
N LEU A 99 11.90 24.49 -28.20
CA LEU A 99 11.41 23.34 -28.95
C LEU A 99 12.50 22.29 -29.16
N GLY A 100 13.72 22.70 -29.51
CA GLY A 100 14.87 21.82 -29.68
C GLY A 100 15.20 21.07 -28.38
N GLY A 101 15.23 21.77 -27.25
CA GLY A 101 15.44 21.16 -25.94
C GLY A 101 14.35 20.14 -25.58
N ARG A 102 13.09 20.42 -25.93
CA ARG A 102 11.96 19.49 -25.76
C ARG A 102 12.07 18.26 -26.67
N VAL A 103 12.42 18.45 -27.94
CA VAL A 103 12.64 17.36 -28.90
C VAL A 103 13.80 16.47 -28.44
N ASP A 104 14.90 17.05 -27.98
CA ASP A 104 16.03 16.32 -27.43
C ASP A 104 15.68 15.58 -26.14
N ALA A 105 14.84 16.17 -25.28
CA ALA A 105 14.35 15.53 -24.08
C ALA A 105 13.45 14.33 -24.39
N VAL A 106 12.61 14.43 -25.42
CA VAL A 106 11.75 13.34 -25.93
C VAL A 106 12.58 12.27 -26.64
N ALA A 107 13.58 12.65 -27.45
CA ALA A 107 14.48 11.73 -28.13
C ALA A 107 15.37 10.95 -27.15
N ARG A 108 15.84 11.62 -26.08
CA ARG A 108 16.55 10.95 -24.96
C ARG A 108 15.64 10.05 -24.14
N THR A 109 14.32 10.27 -24.17
CA THR A 109 13.31 9.34 -23.65
C THR A 109 12.92 8.25 -24.67
N GLY A 110 13.85 7.79 -25.52
CA GLY A 110 13.78 6.52 -26.27
C GLY A 110 13.41 5.26 -25.44
N GLU A 111 13.21 5.44 -24.14
CA GLU A 111 12.41 4.63 -23.23
C GLU A 111 10.87 4.72 -23.42
N ALA A 112 10.36 5.12 -24.59
CA ALA A 112 8.93 4.90 -24.92
C ALA A 112 8.53 3.42 -24.69
N GLY A 113 9.49 2.49 -24.86
CA GLY A 113 9.36 1.10 -24.46
C GLY A 113 9.23 0.86 -22.94
N LYS A 114 9.91 1.62 -22.08
CA LYS A 114 9.79 1.48 -20.61
C LYS A 114 8.50 2.09 -20.08
N ILE A 115 7.98 3.15 -20.71
CA ILE A 115 6.67 3.71 -20.38
C ILE A 115 5.57 2.77 -20.88
N SER A 116 5.70 2.18 -22.08
CA SER A 116 4.83 1.10 -22.55
C SER A 116 4.87 -0.11 -21.60
N GLU A 117 6.04 -0.49 -21.11
CA GLU A 117 6.20 -1.59 -20.14
C GLU A 117 5.59 -1.21 -18.77
N ALA A 118 5.76 0.04 -18.31
CA ALA A 118 5.14 0.53 -17.09
C ALA A 118 3.60 0.59 -17.19
N LEU A 119 3.07 1.00 -18.35
CA LEU A 119 1.65 0.95 -18.66
C LEU A 119 1.14 -0.50 -18.72
N ASP A 120 1.86 -1.40 -19.37
CA ASP A 120 1.51 -2.83 -19.44
C ASP A 120 1.55 -3.49 -18.05
N ARG A 121 2.51 -3.11 -17.19
CA ARG A 121 2.58 -3.54 -15.79
C ARG A 121 1.43 -2.98 -14.95
N LEU A 122 0.97 -1.76 -15.19
CA LEU A 122 -0.20 -1.20 -14.52
C LEU A 122 -1.49 -1.88 -14.96
N VAL A 123 -1.65 -2.17 -16.24
CA VAL A 123 -2.82 -2.86 -16.79
C VAL A 123 -2.91 -4.31 -16.31
N LYS A 124 -1.78 -4.99 -16.13
CA LYS A 124 -1.74 -6.39 -15.61
C LYS A 124 -2.01 -6.53 -14.10
N VAL A 125 -1.98 -5.42 -13.35
CA VAL A 125 -2.18 -5.41 -11.89
C VAL A 125 -3.59 -4.90 -11.52
N ALA A 126 -4.33 -4.34 -12.47
CA ALA A 126 -5.74 -3.98 -12.34
C ALA A 126 -6.66 -5.17 -12.67
#